data_AF-A0A800APZ5-F1
#
_entry.id   AF-A0A800APZ5-F1
#
_cell.length_a   1.000
_cell.length_b   1.000
_cell.length_c   1.000
_cell.angle_alpha   90.00
_cell.angle_beta   90.00
_cell.angle_gamma   90.00
#
_symmetry.space_group_name_H-M   'P 1'
#
loop_
_entity.id
_entity.type
_entity.pdbx_description
1 polymer ?
#
loop_
_entity_poly.entity_id
_entity_poly.type
_entity_poly.pdbx_seq_one_letter_code
_entity_poly.pdbx_strand_id
1 'polypeptide(L)'
;MRKIVLMAIVTSFLLSHDLMYKVLEHNAVVITFSFGNGSDFSYSSYEVYGPNEKIPFSVGKTDKLSRVIFIPNKKGIWRVKVF
;
A
#
# COMPACT_ATOMS: atom_id res chain seq x y z
N MET A 1 -40.36 26.57 8.19
CA MET A 1 -40.52 25.11 8.44
C MET A 1 -40.21 24.27 7.20
N ARG A 2 -40.84 24.48 6.03
CA ARG A 2 -40.59 23.67 4.80
C ARG A 2 -39.11 23.57 4.38
N LYS A 3 -38.36 24.68 4.44
CA LYS A 3 -36.92 24.70 4.09
C LYS A 3 -36.04 23.91 5.07
N ILE A 4 -36.42 23.87 6.35
CA ILE A 4 -35.70 23.12 7.41
C ILE A 4 -35.90 21.61 7.20
N VAL A 5 -37.12 21.19 6.88
CA VAL A 5 -37.43 19.79 6.57
C VAL A 5 -36.66 19.32 5.32
N LEU A 6 -36.59 20.16 4.29
CA LEU A 6 -35.83 19.84 3.07
C LEU A 6 -34.33 19.67 3.35
N MET A 7 -33.76 20.53 4.20
CA MET A 7 -32.36 20.47 4.59
C MET A 7 -32.04 19.21 5.41
N ALA A 8 -32.95 18.78 6.30
CA ALA A 8 -32.78 17.55 7.08
C ALA A 8 -32.79 16.27 6.21
N ILE A 9 -33.61 16.24 5.15
CA ILE A 9 -33.71 15.10 4.21
C ILE A 9 -32.44 14.94 3.36
N VAL A 10 -31.78 16.05 3.00
CA VAL A 10 -30.55 16.00 2.19
C VAL A 10 -29.35 15.51 3.01
N THR A 11 -29.32 15.75 4.32
CA THR A 11 -28.21 15.32 5.20
C THR A 11 -28.27 13.83 5.60
N SER A 12 -29.41 13.16 5.42
CA SER A 12 -29.58 11.74 5.80
C SER A 12 -28.97 10.73 4.83
N PHE A 13 -28.34 11.19 3.73
CA PHE A 13 -27.67 10.34 2.73
C PHE A 13 -26.13 10.27 2.89
N LEU A 14 -25.61 10.51 4.09
CA LEU A 14 -24.19 10.30 4.38
C LEU A 14 -23.93 8.80 4.62
N LEU A 15 -23.82 8.03 3.53
CA LEU A 15 -23.32 6.66 3.57
C LEU A 15 -21.82 6.70 3.85
N SER A 16 -21.43 6.52 5.12
CA SER A 16 -20.04 6.25 5.46
C SER A 16 -19.69 4.85 4.95
N HIS A 17 -18.76 4.75 4.00
CA HIS A 17 -18.24 3.45 3.58
C HIS A 17 -17.50 2.80 4.75
N ASP A 18 -17.91 1.59 5.12
CA ASP A 18 -17.21 0.79 6.12
C ASP A 18 -15.92 0.22 5.50
N LEU A 19 -14.82 0.28 6.26
CA LEU A 19 -13.53 -0.28 5.87
C LEU A 19 -13.27 -1.51 6.72
N MET A 20 -13.53 -2.68 6.15
CA MET A 20 -13.24 -3.95 6.82
C MET A 20 -11.73 -4.22 6.82
N TYR A 21 -11.20 -4.67 7.96
CA TYR A 21 -9.79 -5.02 8.11
C TYR A 21 -9.61 -6.35 8.85
N LYS A 22 -8.47 -7.00 8.62
CA LYS A 22 -8.01 -8.16 9.36
C LYS A 22 -6.51 -8.02 9.61
N VAL A 23 -6.08 -8.24 10.84
CA VAL A 23 -4.66 -8.27 11.21
C VAL A 23 -4.17 -9.71 11.16
N LEU A 24 -3.02 -9.92 10.52
CA LEU A 24 -2.36 -11.21 10.41
C LEU A 24 -0.90 -11.05 10.83
N GLU A 25 -0.39 -12.00 11.60
CA GLU A 25 1.04 -12.12 11.92
C GLU A 25 1.64 -13.19 11.01
N HIS A 26 2.63 -12.83 10.19
CA HIS A 26 3.22 -13.73 9.21
C HIS A 26 4.66 -13.30 8.87
N ASN A 27 5.48 -14.25 8.42
CA ASN A 27 6.79 -13.95 7.84
C ASN A 27 6.65 -13.21 6.51
N ALA A 28 7.46 -12.16 6.31
CA ALA A 28 7.45 -11.37 5.09
C ALA A 28 8.84 -11.31 4.46
N VAL A 29 8.89 -11.00 3.16
CA VAL A 29 10.11 -10.59 2.50
C VAL A 29 10.33 -9.12 2.82
N VAL A 30 11.49 -8.79 3.37
CA VAL A 30 11.91 -7.43 3.70
C VAL A 30 13.17 -7.11 2.92
N ILE A 31 13.13 -6.05 2.12
CA ILE A 31 14.28 -5.56 1.35
C ILE A 31 14.61 -4.17 1.86
N THR A 32 15.85 -3.95 2.28
CA THR A 32 16.35 -2.65 2.74
C THR A 32 17.28 -2.07 1.68
N PHE A 33 17.09 -0.78 1.37
CA PHE A 33 17.89 -0.05 0.40
C PHE A 33 18.78 0.95 1.12
N SER A 34 19.99 1.13 0.62
CA SER A 34 20.96 2.11 1.12
C SER A 34 21.84 2.60 -0.01
N PHE A 35 22.12 3.89 -0.06
CA PHE A 35 23.13 4.43 -0.95
C PHE A 35 24.53 4.32 -0.34
N GLY A 36 25.56 4.15 -1.17
CA GLY A 36 26.94 4.01 -0.70
C GLY A 36 27.51 5.25 0.02
N ASN A 37 26.87 6.41 -0.15
CA ASN A 37 27.19 7.66 0.55
C ASN A 37 26.44 7.80 1.91
N GLY A 38 25.65 6.81 2.30
CA GLY A 38 24.87 6.82 3.54
C GLY A 38 23.56 7.60 3.51
N SER A 39 23.16 8.18 2.38
CA SER A 39 21.81 8.75 2.28
C SER A 39 20.75 7.67 2.31
N ASP A 40 19.58 7.98 2.87
CA ASP A 40 18.47 7.05 2.92
C ASP A 40 17.73 6.98 1.56
N PHE A 41 17.03 5.87 1.36
CA PHE A 41 16.13 5.64 0.24
C PHE A 41 14.70 5.60 0.77
N SER A 42 14.36 6.50 1.70
CA SER A 42 13.06 6.55 2.34
C SER A 42 12.02 7.23 1.44
N TYR A 43 10.77 6.75 1.52
CA TYR A 43 9.64 7.29 0.77
C TYR A 43 9.79 7.32 -0.77
N SER A 44 10.73 6.56 -1.31
CA SER A 44 10.95 6.37 -2.75
C SER A 44 9.95 5.37 -3.33
N SER A 45 9.50 5.61 -4.56
CA SER A 45 8.55 4.74 -5.24
C SER A 45 9.13 3.36 -5.54
N TYR A 46 8.29 2.32 -5.49
CA TYR A 46 8.65 0.97 -5.91
C TYR A 46 7.48 0.22 -6.55
N GLU A 47 7.84 -0.84 -7.28
CA GLU A 47 6.94 -1.85 -7.84
C GLU A 47 7.48 -3.26 -7.54
N VAL A 48 6.63 -4.14 -7.01
CA VAL A 48 6.93 -5.57 -6.78
C VAL A 48 6.20 -6.38 -7.83
N TYR A 49 6.90 -7.28 -8.52
CA TYR A 49 6.34 -8.16 -9.54
C TYR A 49 6.50 -9.62 -9.13
N GLY A 50 5.43 -10.39 -9.29
CA GLY A 50 5.47 -11.84 -9.12
C GLY A 50 6.26 -12.54 -10.24
N PRO A 51 6.59 -13.82 -10.04
CA PRO A 51 7.25 -14.65 -11.05
C PRO A 51 6.57 -14.58 -12.43
N ASN A 52 7.34 -14.16 -13.43
CA ASN A 52 6.93 -13.99 -14.84
C ASN A 52 5.73 -13.04 -15.06
N GLU A 53 5.45 -12.14 -14.12
CA GLU A 53 4.36 -11.17 -14.24
C GLU A 53 4.81 -9.82 -14.79
N LYS A 54 3.93 -9.21 -15.60
CA LYS A 54 4.10 -7.85 -16.13
C LYS A 54 3.32 -6.80 -15.34
N ILE A 55 2.29 -7.20 -14.60
CA ILE A 55 1.48 -6.34 -13.73
C ILE A 55 2.10 -6.42 -12.32
N PRO A 56 2.30 -5.29 -11.63
CA PRO A 56 2.85 -5.32 -10.28
C PRO A 56 1.86 -5.97 -9.31
N PHE A 57 2.38 -6.86 -8.47
CA PHE A 57 1.70 -7.43 -7.31
C PHE A 57 1.44 -6.38 -6.23
N SER A 58 2.36 -5.42 -6.07
CA SER A 58 2.22 -4.30 -5.15
C SER A 58 2.99 -3.09 -5.68
N VAL A 59 2.44 -1.90 -5.46
CA VAL A 59 3.08 -0.62 -5.71
C VAL A 59 3.02 0.21 -4.43
N GLY A 60 4.03 1.03 -4.19
CA GLY A 60 4.07 1.82 -2.98
C GLY A 60 5.29 2.72 -2.87
N LYS A 61 5.54 3.18 -1.66
CA LYS A 61 6.74 3.91 -1.28
C LYS A 61 7.47 3.16 -0.18
N THR A 62 8.80 3.20 -0.21
CA THR A 62 9.60 2.67 0.89
C THR A 62 9.23 3.38 2.19
N ASP A 63 9.33 2.66 3.31
CA ASP A 63 9.09 3.28 4.61
C ASP A 63 10.25 4.19 5.06
N LYS A 64 10.11 4.79 6.24
CA LYS A 64 11.14 5.66 6.84
C LYS A 64 12.50 4.95 7.00
N LEU A 65 12.52 3.62 7.06
CA LEU A 65 13.72 2.82 7.20
C LEU A 65 14.23 2.29 5.86
N SER A 66 13.76 2.86 4.74
CA SER A 66 14.15 2.49 3.38
C SER A 66 13.79 1.04 3.02
N ARG A 67 12.65 0.54 3.51
CA ARG A 67 12.23 -0.86 3.30
C ARG A 67 11.08 -1.00 2.32
N VAL A 68 11.13 -2.10 1.55
CA VAL A 68 9.98 -2.70 0.86
C VAL A 68 9.61 -3.99 1.59
N ILE A 69 8.32 -4.17 1.92
CA ILE A 69 7.81 -5.33 2.65
C ILE A 69 6.65 -5.94 1.87
N PHE A 70 6.71 -7.24 1.58
CA PHE A 70 5.62 -7.96 0.94
C PHE A 70 5.62 -9.44 1.32
N ILE A 71 4.46 -10.10 1.22
CA ILE A 71 4.30 -11.54 1.45
C ILE A 71 4.06 -12.21 0.09
N PRO A 72 5.01 -13.02 -0.41
CA PRO A 72 4.82 -13.78 -1.64
C PRO A 72 3.59 -14.70 -1.57
N ASN A 73 2.71 -14.61 -2.57
CA ASN A 73 1.56 -15.51 -2.70
C ASN A 73 1.85 -16.77 -3.55
N LYS A 74 3.03 -16.86 -4.16
CA LYS A 74 3.47 -17.99 -4.99
C LYS A 74 4.98 -18.17 -4.97
N LYS A 75 5.43 -19.40 -5.21
CA LYS A 75 6.86 -19.75 -5.32
C LYS A 75 7.45 -19.20 -6.63
N GLY A 76 8.73 -18.83 -6.60
CA GLY A 76 9.48 -18.40 -7.78
C GLY A 76 10.34 -17.16 -7.52
N ILE A 77 10.93 -16.61 -8.58
CA ILE A 77 11.75 -15.40 -8.51
C ILE A 77 10.86 -14.17 -8.58
N TRP A 78 10.98 -13.31 -7.58
CA TRP A 78 10.29 -12.03 -7.50
C TRP A 78 11.22 -10.91 -7.96
N ARG A 79 10.65 -9.89 -8.60
CA ARG A 79 11.41 -8.72 -9.06
C ARG A 79 10.90 -7.47 -8.35
N VAL A 80 11.80 -6.71 -7.76
CA VAL A 80 11.50 -5.40 -7.17
C VAL A 80 12.19 -4.33 -8.00
N LYS A 81 11.42 -3.37 -8.48
CA LYS A 81 11.90 -2.20 -9.23
C LYS A 81 11.73 -0.97 -8.36
N VAL A 82 12.79 -0.18 -8.26
CA VAL A 82 12.85 1.06 -7.47
C VAL A 82 13.23 2.23 -8.38
N PHE A 83 12.90 3.46 -7.98
CA PHE A 83 13.06 4.68 -8.77
C PHE A 83 13.86 5.75 -8.02
#